data_AF-A0A1V5YYE2-F1
#
_entry.id   AF-A0A1V5YYE2-F1
#
_cell.length_a   1.000
_cell.length_b   1.000
_cell.length_c   1.000
_cell.angle_alpha   90.00
_cell.angle_beta   90.00
_cell.angle_gamma   90.00
#
_symmetry.space_group_name_H-M   'P 1'
#
loop_
_entity.id
_entity.type
_entity.pdbx_description
1 polymer ?
#
loop_
_entity_poly.entity_id
_entity_poly.type
_entity_poly.pdbx_seq_one_letter_code
_entity_poly.pdbx_strand_id
1 'polypeptide(L)'
;MRTSPFILSVFCLIALMLPVTALASYSGGEGTAENPYLLASTADWLLLCQTGADWGKYFTVTDDLDFNGVSMIPLGSYEHPFTGTLDGKGHSFDNIRLDLANDLALFSRINNATILNLHLKKY
;
A
#
# COMPACT_ATOMS: atom_id res chain seq x y z
N MET A 1 67.86 21.64 -1.31
CA MET A 1 66.92 21.47 -2.43
C MET A 1 65.95 20.36 -2.06
N ARG A 2 64.64 20.61 -2.23
CA ARG A 2 63.54 20.00 -1.47
C ARG A 2 63.17 18.57 -1.91
N THR A 3 62.75 17.77 -0.93
CA THR A 3 62.27 16.39 -1.00
C THR A 3 60.81 16.28 -1.47
N SER A 4 60.50 15.20 -2.20
CA SER A 4 59.16 14.60 -2.53
C SER A 4 58.37 14.23 -1.23
N PRO A 5 57.05 13.87 -1.17
CA PRO A 5 56.25 13.23 -2.24
C PRO A 5 54.68 13.32 -2.19
N PHE A 6 54.01 12.53 -3.06
CA PHE A 6 52.66 11.92 -2.98
C PHE A 6 51.41 12.83 -2.77
N ILE A 7 50.35 12.65 -3.59
CA ILE A 7 49.00 12.26 -3.14
C ILE A 7 48.10 11.93 -4.34
N LEU A 8 47.56 10.72 -4.24
CA LEU A 8 46.49 10.06 -4.95
C LEU A 8 45.21 10.92 -4.99
N SER A 9 44.85 11.49 -6.13
CA SER A 9 43.49 12.05 -6.29
C SER A 9 42.58 10.95 -6.81
N VAL A 10 41.92 10.31 -5.86
CA VAL A 10 40.76 9.44 -6.04
C VAL A 10 39.75 10.18 -6.91
N PHE A 11 39.55 9.74 -8.15
CA PHE A 11 38.34 10.07 -8.89
C PHE A 11 37.21 9.38 -8.13
N CYS A 12 36.63 10.10 -7.16
CA CYS A 12 35.43 9.71 -6.47
C CYS A 12 34.36 9.63 -7.57
N LEU A 13 34.08 8.41 -8.01
CA LEU A 13 32.84 8.08 -8.68
C LEU A 13 31.77 8.46 -7.65
N ILE A 14 31.32 9.71 -7.69
CA ILE A 14 30.00 10.06 -7.20
C ILE A 14 29.12 9.22 -8.10
N ALA A 15 28.83 7.99 -7.64
CA ALA A 15 27.62 7.34 -8.03
C ALA A 15 26.57 8.40 -7.76
N LEU A 16 26.08 9.01 -8.84
CA LEU A 16 24.82 9.70 -8.85
C LEU A 16 23.84 8.61 -8.43
N MET A 17 23.70 8.43 -7.11
CA MET A 17 22.54 7.80 -6.51
C MET A 17 21.43 8.75 -6.89
N LEU A 18 20.96 8.60 -8.14
CA LEU A 18 19.60 8.93 -8.48
C LEU A 18 18.80 8.36 -7.31
N PRO A 19 17.96 9.15 -6.63
CA PRO A 19 17.01 8.52 -5.73
C PRO A 19 16.34 7.45 -6.58
N VAL A 20 16.49 6.18 -6.19
CA VAL A 20 15.55 5.17 -6.63
C VAL A 20 14.26 5.67 -6.01
N THR A 21 13.53 6.48 -6.78
CA THR A 21 12.11 6.62 -6.58
C THR A 21 11.62 5.22 -6.88
N ALA A 22 11.50 4.41 -5.83
CA ALA A 22 10.56 3.32 -5.87
C ALA A 22 9.30 3.93 -6.46
N LEU A 23 8.87 3.43 -7.62
CA LEU A 23 7.56 3.80 -8.15
C LEU A 23 6.60 3.57 -6.99
N ALA A 24 6.08 4.65 -6.41
CA ALA A 24 5.19 4.51 -5.27
C ALA A 24 4.04 3.65 -5.77
N SER A 25 3.91 2.44 -5.23
CA SER A 25 2.86 1.52 -5.65
C SER A 25 1.51 2.17 -5.40
N TYR A 26 1.37 2.88 -4.28
CA TYR A 26 0.15 3.57 -3.85
C TYR A 26 0.41 5.08 -3.73
N SER A 27 -0.48 5.81 -3.04
CA SER A 27 -0.31 7.23 -2.70
C SER A 27 0.85 7.54 -1.75
N GLY A 28 1.63 6.53 -1.33
CA GLY A 28 2.87 6.69 -0.59
C GLY A 28 3.19 5.50 0.31
N GLY A 29 4.28 5.61 1.06
CA GLY A 29 4.72 4.60 2.03
C GLY A 29 5.53 3.45 1.45
N GLU A 30 5.98 2.54 2.33
CA GLU A 30 6.85 1.40 2.00
C GLU A 30 6.27 0.05 2.47
N GLY A 31 5.06 0.07 3.05
CA GLY A 31 4.36 -1.12 3.53
C GLY A 31 4.95 -1.73 4.80
N THR A 32 5.77 -0.98 5.55
CA THR A 32 6.31 -1.38 6.86
C THR A 32 5.43 -0.84 7.99
N ALA A 33 5.64 -1.31 9.23
CA ALA A 33 4.85 -0.83 10.37
C ALA A 33 5.09 0.67 10.65
N GLU A 34 6.33 1.14 10.47
CA GLU A 34 6.73 2.52 10.68
C GLU A 34 6.37 3.42 9.50
N ASN A 35 6.25 2.84 8.29
CA ASN A 35 5.96 3.55 7.05
C ASN A 35 4.95 2.75 6.21
N PRO A 36 3.66 2.67 6.65
CA PRO A 36 2.64 1.89 5.98
C PRO A 36 2.34 2.48 4.60
N TYR A 37 1.88 1.63 3.67
CA TYR A 37 1.36 2.11 2.39
C TYR A 37 0.12 2.97 2.61
N LEU A 38 0.03 4.08 1.89
CA LEU A 38 -1.06 5.04 2.01
C LEU A 38 -2.13 4.79 0.95
N LEU A 39 -3.38 4.64 1.39
CA LEU A 39 -4.55 4.48 0.53
C LEU A 39 -5.36 5.78 0.59
N ALA A 40 -5.13 6.67 -0.38
CA ALA A 40 -5.79 7.98 -0.46
C ALA A 40 -6.90 8.01 -1.53
N SER A 41 -7.04 6.93 -2.30
CA SER A 41 -8.00 6.86 -3.40
C SER A 41 -8.56 5.45 -3.57
N THR A 42 -9.71 5.34 -4.24
CA THR A 42 -10.25 4.04 -4.66
C THR A 42 -9.32 3.32 -5.63
N ALA A 43 -8.50 4.04 -6.40
CA ALA A 43 -7.48 3.45 -7.25
C ALA A 43 -6.40 2.72 -6.42
N ASP A 44 -5.95 3.31 -5.30
CA ASP A 44 -5.00 2.66 -4.39
C ASP A 44 -5.59 1.37 -3.79
N TRP A 45 -6.86 1.43 -3.36
CA TRP A 45 -7.57 0.25 -2.86
C TRP A 45 -7.66 -0.86 -3.91
N LEU A 46 -8.06 -0.52 -5.14
CA LEU A 46 -8.17 -1.50 -6.23
C LEU A 46 -6.81 -2.09 -6.60
N LEU A 47 -5.74 -1.30 -6.55
CA LEU A 47 -4.40 -1.80 -6.76
C LEU A 47 -3.99 -2.78 -5.64
N LEU A 48 -4.31 -2.49 -4.39
CA LEU A 48 -4.08 -3.41 -3.27
C LEU A 48 -4.80 -4.74 -3.52
N CYS A 49 -6.06 -4.70 -3.93
CA CYS A 49 -6.82 -5.91 -4.27
C CYS A 49 -6.20 -6.74 -5.41
N GLN A 50 -5.32 -6.17 -6.22
CA GLN A 50 -4.66 -6.85 -7.33
C GLN A 50 -3.19 -7.21 -7.03
N THR A 51 -2.61 -6.67 -5.96
CA THR A 51 -1.19 -6.80 -5.64
C THR A 51 -0.98 -7.80 -4.51
N GLY A 52 -1.16 -9.09 -4.85
CA GLY A 52 -1.05 -10.20 -3.88
C GLY A 52 0.28 -10.25 -3.11
N ALA A 53 1.36 -9.75 -3.70
CA ALA A 53 2.67 -9.65 -3.05
C ALA A 53 2.68 -8.73 -1.82
N ASP A 54 1.74 -7.79 -1.73
CA ASP A 54 1.64 -6.83 -0.63
C ASP A 54 0.61 -7.26 0.44
N TRP A 55 -0.09 -8.37 0.29
CA TRP A 55 -1.19 -8.76 1.19
C TRP A 55 -0.78 -9.11 2.63
N GLY A 56 0.53 -9.12 2.93
CA GLY A 56 1.08 -9.22 4.29
C GLY A 56 1.66 -7.91 4.84
N LYS A 57 1.46 -6.79 4.16
CA LYS A 57 2.04 -5.47 4.49
C LYS A 57 1.11 -4.63 5.38
N TYR A 58 1.59 -3.45 5.74
CA TYR A 58 0.86 -2.47 6.54
C TYR A 58 0.28 -1.37 5.66
N PHE A 59 -0.98 -1.04 5.87
CA PHE A 59 -1.74 -0.06 5.11
C PHE A 59 -2.45 0.92 6.05
N THR A 60 -2.51 2.17 5.63
CA THR A 60 -3.28 3.23 6.28
C THR A 60 -4.13 3.94 5.26
N VAL A 61 -5.43 4.08 5.56
CA VAL A 61 -6.34 4.90 4.77
C VAL A 61 -6.17 6.35 5.19
N THR A 62 -5.98 7.25 4.23
CA THR A 62 -5.67 8.66 4.51
C THR A 62 -6.74 9.63 4.00
N ASP A 63 -7.73 9.14 3.26
CA ASP A 63 -8.87 9.92 2.76
C ASP A 63 -10.12 9.04 2.70
N ASP A 64 -11.29 9.67 2.65
CA ASP A 64 -12.53 8.96 2.35
C ASP A 64 -12.50 8.45 0.89
N LEU A 65 -12.87 7.18 0.70
CA LEU A 65 -12.79 6.48 -0.58
C LEU A 65 -14.19 6.32 -1.19
N ASP A 66 -14.47 6.97 -2.31
CA ASP A 66 -15.76 6.88 -3.01
C ASP A 66 -15.80 5.76 -4.06
N PHE A 67 -16.63 4.74 -3.81
CA PHE A 67 -16.83 3.57 -4.69
C PHE A 67 -18.00 3.73 -5.68
N ASN A 68 -18.56 4.93 -5.83
CA ASN A 68 -19.63 5.14 -6.79
C ASN A 68 -19.20 4.81 -8.23
N GLY A 69 -19.89 3.85 -8.85
CA GLY A 69 -19.55 3.37 -10.20
C GLY A 69 -18.29 2.50 -10.26
N VAL A 70 -17.67 2.18 -9.12
CA VAL A 70 -16.48 1.34 -9.03
C VAL A 70 -16.90 -0.13 -8.91
N SER A 71 -16.36 -0.97 -9.80
CA SER A 71 -16.49 -2.42 -9.66
C SER A 71 -15.51 -2.92 -8.60
N MET A 72 -16.02 -3.56 -7.56
CA MET A 72 -15.17 -4.08 -6.49
C MET A 72 -14.54 -5.43 -6.85
N ILE A 73 -13.32 -5.62 -6.36
CA ILE A 73 -12.63 -6.89 -6.30
C ILE A 73 -12.36 -7.15 -4.81
N PRO A 74 -12.78 -8.28 -4.26
CA PRO A 74 -12.58 -8.57 -2.85
C PRO A 74 -11.09 -8.79 -2.54
N LEU A 75 -10.60 -8.25 -1.42
CA LEU A 75 -9.21 -8.38 -1.01
C LEU A 75 -8.89 -9.78 -0.45
N GLY A 76 -7.77 -10.36 -0.86
CA GLY A 76 -7.37 -11.71 -0.50
C GLY A 76 -8.00 -12.77 -1.39
N SER A 77 -7.60 -14.02 -1.21
CA SER A 77 -8.20 -15.18 -1.87
C SER A 77 -8.15 -16.42 -0.98
N TYR A 78 -8.81 -17.50 -1.41
CA TYR A 78 -8.77 -18.77 -0.67
C TYR A 78 -7.33 -19.29 -0.49
N GLU A 79 -6.54 -19.26 -1.56
CA GLU A 79 -5.15 -19.73 -1.59
C GLU A 79 -4.17 -18.75 -0.93
N HIS A 80 -4.44 -17.45 -1.06
CA HIS A 80 -3.60 -16.37 -0.53
C HIS A 80 -4.48 -15.40 0.26
N PRO A 81 -4.80 -15.70 1.53
CA PRO A 81 -5.59 -14.78 2.34
C PRO A 81 -4.80 -13.49 2.62
N PHE A 82 -5.51 -12.39 2.84
CA PHE A 82 -4.89 -11.18 3.38
C PHE A 82 -4.45 -11.43 4.82
N THR A 83 -3.20 -11.13 5.14
CA THR A 83 -2.57 -11.35 6.46
C THR A 83 -1.97 -10.08 7.05
N GLY A 84 -2.06 -8.97 6.32
CA GLY A 84 -1.48 -7.68 6.69
C GLY A 84 -2.27 -6.90 7.74
N THR A 85 -1.89 -5.63 7.87
CA THR A 85 -2.58 -4.66 8.72
C THR A 85 -3.23 -3.60 7.86
N LEU A 86 -4.50 -3.30 8.11
CA LEU A 86 -5.23 -2.19 7.50
C LEU A 86 -5.82 -1.32 8.61
N ASP A 87 -5.30 -0.10 8.75
CA ASP A 87 -5.84 0.91 9.64
C ASP A 87 -6.61 1.96 8.83
N GLY A 88 -7.93 2.00 9.00
CA GLY A 88 -8.81 2.96 8.34
C GLY A 88 -8.67 4.39 8.87
N LYS A 89 -8.03 4.60 10.03
CA LYS A 89 -7.85 5.89 10.70
C LYS A 89 -9.10 6.79 10.78
N GLY A 90 -10.29 6.19 10.79
CA GLY A 90 -11.56 6.90 10.87
C GLY A 90 -12.11 7.38 9.53
N HIS A 91 -11.39 7.16 8.43
CA HIS A 91 -11.89 7.40 7.07
C HIS A 91 -12.87 6.31 6.64
N SER A 92 -13.69 6.67 5.66
CA SER A 92 -14.83 5.90 5.22
C SER A 92 -14.71 5.40 3.79
N PHE A 93 -15.24 4.21 3.56
CA PHE A 93 -15.45 3.65 2.23
C PHE A 93 -16.90 3.93 1.88
N ASP A 94 -17.10 4.96 1.06
CA ASP A 94 -18.41 5.50 0.72
C ASP A 94 -18.97 4.87 -0.55
N ASN A 95 -20.30 4.83 -0.66
CA ASN A 95 -21.05 4.30 -1.80
C ASN A 95 -20.68 2.84 -2.14
N ILE A 96 -20.25 2.08 -1.14
CA ILE A 96 -19.79 0.71 -1.34
C ILE A 96 -20.98 -0.23 -1.61
N ARG A 97 -20.89 -1.00 -2.71
CA ARG A 97 -21.91 -1.98 -3.11
C ARG A 97 -21.50 -3.40 -2.77
N LEU A 98 -21.89 -3.85 -1.58
CA LEU A 98 -21.70 -5.24 -1.16
C LEU A 98 -22.88 -6.10 -1.62
N ASP A 99 -22.59 -7.18 -2.33
CA ASP A 99 -23.57 -8.15 -2.81
C ASP A 99 -23.22 -9.56 -2.28
N LEU A 100 -23.79 -9.86 -1.12
CA LEU A 100 -23.57 -11.15 -0.44
C LEU A 100 -24.24 -12.32 -1.15
N ALA A 101 -25.20 -12.09 -2.04
CA ALA A 101 -25.82 -13.16 -2.81
C ALA A 101 -24.90 -13.66 -3.94
N ASN A 102 -23.94 -12.83 -4.34
CA ASN A 102 -22.93 -13.13 -5.36
C ASN A 102 -21.50 -13.13 -4.77
N ASP A 103 -21.36 -13.33 -3.46
CA ASP A 103 -20.09 -13.35 -2.72
C ASP A 103 -19.19 -12.11 -2.92
N LEU A 104 -19.79 -10.96 -3.25
CA LEU A 104 -19.10 -9.68 -3.40
C LEU A 104 -18.99 -8.98 -2.03
N ALA A 105 -17.89 -9.27 -1.34
CA ALA A 105 -17.51 -8.65 -0.08
C ALA A 105 -16.28 -7.74 -0.24
N LEU A 106 -15.93 -6.99 0.82
CA LEU A 106 -14.70 -6.17 0.82
C LEU A 106 -13.44 -7.05 0.89
N PHE A 107 -13.52 -8.15 1.65
CA PHE A 107 -12.47 -9.15 1.77
C PHE A 107 -13.02 -10.50 1.32
N SER A 108 -12.28 -11.20 0.46
CA SER A 108 -12.59 -12.59 0.11
C SER A 108 -12.16 -13.50 1.24
N ARG A 109 -10.91 -13.33 1.72
CA ARG A 109 -10.39 -14.09 2.84
C ARG A 109 -9.31 -13.33 3.59
N ILE A 110 -9.42 -13.35 4.91
CA ILE A 110 -8.41 -12.84 5.83
C ILE A 110 -7.90 -13.99 6.72
N ASN A 111 -6.64 -13.93 7.13
CA ASN A 111 -6.05 -14.88 8.06
C ASN A 111 -5.01 -14.18 8.95
N ASN A 112 -5.22 -14.16 10.26
CA ASN A 112 -4.35 -13.45 11.22
C ASN A 112 -4.06 -11.98 10.85
N ALA A 113 -4.97 -11.34 10.11
CA ALA A 113 -4.87 -9.93 9.74
C ALA A 113 -5.33 -9.01 10.89
N THR A 114 -4.84 -7.77 10.88
CA THR A 114 -5.30 -6.72 11.79
C THR A 114 -6.08 -5.66 11.02
N ILE A 115 -7.37 -5.52 11.30
CA ILE A 115 -8.24 -4.51 10.68
C ILE A 115 -8.71 -3.55 11.77
N LEU A 116 -8.38 -2.27 11.64
CA LEU A 116 -8.63 -1.23 12.65
C LEU A 116 -9.38 -0.06 12.01
N ASN A 117 -10.27 0.58 12.76
CA ASN A 117 -10.88 1.87 12.42
C ASN A 117 -11.48 1.97 10.99
N LEU A 118 -11.99 0.85 10.46
CA LEU A 118 -12.56 0.78 9.13
C LEU A 118 -14.05 1.12 9.19
N HIS A 119 -14.46 2.13 8.43
CA HIS A 119 -15.85 2.56 8.34
C HIS A 119 -16.39 2.34 6.93
N LEU A 120 -17.55 1.68 6.82
CA LEU A 120 -18.22 1.45 5.54
C LEU A 120 -19.53 2.23 5.52
N LYS A 121 -19.76 3.05 4.50
CA LYS A 121 -21.06 3.67 4.23
C LYS A 121 -21.66 3.05 2.97
N LYS A 122 -22.71 2.27 3.18
CA LYS A 122 -23.43 1.59 2.10
C LYS A 122 -24.27 2.59 1.31
N TYR A 123 -24.44 2.30 0.02
CA TYR A 123 -25.44 2.95 -0.84
C TYR A 123 -26.86 2.65 -0.34
#